data_AF-A0A9E5DFV5-F1
#
_entry.id   AF-A0A9E5DFV5-F1
#
_cell.length_a   1.000
_cell.length_b   1.000
_cell.length_c   1.000
_cell.angle_alpha   90.00
_cell.angle_beta   90.00
_cell.angle_gamma   90.00
#
_symmetry.space_group_name_H-M   'P 1'
#
loop_
_entity.id
_entity.type
_entity.pdbx_description
1 polymer ?
#
loop_
_entity_poly.entity_id
_entity_poly.type
_entity_poly.pdbx_seq_one_letter_code
_entity_poly.pdbx_strand_id
1 'polypeptide(L)'
;MQAGWFTRLLGAVFARGLFSNEVGLGSAPNAYAYMAVDHPGRAGLYGMFEVFMDTIVICSMTGLVDIATRAYIERTDLTGAALVTEAFRRVYGDWAPIPLGVALALFAYTTLITWGWNGEVNWVYFWSKTLRLPEKPVRWVWRVMWVIPIVPAAIAGEMLEVFWNFADMANGFMAIPNLIAVAYFAPVGVGLIKEFLRSGKI
;
A
#
# COMPACT_ATOMS: atom_id res chain seq x y z
N MET A 1 14.04 10.62 -29.96
CA MET A 1 13.00 10.44 -28.93
C MET A 1 13.40 9.40 -27.86
N GLN A 2 14.62 9.43 -27.31
CA GLN A 2 15.14 8.31 -26.48
C GLN A 2 15.59 8.67 -25.04
N ALA A 3 15.44 9.91 -24.57
CA ALA A 3 16.01 10.32 -23.27
C ALA A 3 15.06 10.20 -22.06
N GLY A 4 13.76 9.93 -22.25
CA GLY A 4 12.75 9.97 -21.17
C GLY A 4 12.09 8.64 -20.80
N TRP A 5 12.32 7.58 -21.56
CA TRP A 5 11.62 6.31 -21.33
C TRP A 5 12.10 5.61 -20.06
N PHE A 6 13.41 5.64 -19.78
CA PHE A 6 13.99 5.01 -18.61
C PHE A 6 13.55 5.71 -17.31
N THR A 7 13.55 7.04 -17.30
CA THR A 7 13.06 7.84 -16.18
C THR A 7 11.56 7.67 -15.97
N ARG A 8 10.75 7.60 -17.03
CA ARG A 8 9.31 7.30 -16.93
C ARG A 8 9.04 5.89 -16.43
N LEU A 9 9.81 4.91 -16.90
CA LEU A 9 9.72 3.53 -16.45
C LEU A 9 10.06 3.42 -14.97
N LEU A 10 11.21 3.95 -14.56
CA LEU A 10 11.60 3.97 -13.15
C LEU A 10 10.57 4.72 -12.29
N GLY A 11 10.11 5.89 -12.74
CA GLY A 11 9.09 6.66 -12.04
C GLY A 11 7.81 5.86 -11.82
N ALA A 12 7.32 5.17 -12.85
CA ALA A 12 6.13 4.31 -12.75
C ALA A 12 6.38 3.11 -11.83
N VAL A 13 7.53 2.44 -11.94
CA VAL A 13 7.88 1.27 -11.11
C VAL A 13 7.99 1.65 -9.63
N PHE A 14 8.67 2.75 -9.32
CA PHE A 14 8.78 3.21 -7.93
C PHE A 14 7.45 3.71 -7.40
N ALA A 15 6.68 4.51 -8.15
CA ALA A 15 5.39 5.01 -7.70
C ALA A 15 4.40 3.87 -7.42
N ARG A 16 4.27 2.92 -8.35
CA ARG A 16 3.34 1.79 -8.20
C ARG A 16 3.85 0.76 -7.19
N GLY A 17 5.16 0.52 -7.14
CA GLY A 17 5.80 -0.37 -6.16
C GLY A 17 5.64 0.14 -4.73
N LEU A 18 5.92 1.44 -4.49
CA LEU A 18 5.69 2.10 -3.21
C LEU A 18 4.21 2.08 -2.80
N PHE A 19 3.30 2.25 -3.77
CA PHE A 19 1.87 2.16 -3.50
C PHE A 19 1.43 0.75 -3.10
N SER A 20 2.05 -0.28 -3.65
CA SER A 20 1.68 -1.68 -3.37
C SER A 20 2.13 -2.12 -1.97
N ASN A 21 3.39 -1.92 -1.64
CA ASN A 21 4.01 -2.49 -0.44
C ASN A 21 4.27 -1.48 0.69
N GLU A 22 3.97 -0.20 0.46
CA GLU A 22 4.10 0.89 1.42
C GLU A 22 5.51 1.07 2.03
N VAL A 23 6.55 0.49 1.40
CA VAL A 23 7.92 0.55 1.92
C VAL A 23 8.39 2.00 1.99
N GLY A 24 8.83 2.41 3.18
CA GLY A 24 9.37 3.75 3.38
C GLY A 24 8.31 4.86 3.51
N LEU A 25 7.01 4.56 3.39
CA LEU A 25 5.93 5.54 3.65
C LEU A 25 5.74 5.83 5.14
N GLY A 26 6.14 4.90 6.02
CA GLY A 26 6.01 5.06 7.48
C GLY A 26 4.61 4.77 8.03
N SER A 27 3.68 4.29 7.19
CA SER A 27 2.33 3.85 7.58
C SER A 27 2.34 2.49 8.31
N ALA A 28 3.00 1.48 7.76
CA ALA A 28 3.02 0.13 8.32
C ALA A 28 3.49 0.04 9.80
N PRO A 29 4.50 0.81 10.26
CA PRO A 29 4.89 0.87 11.66
C PRO A 29 3.77 1.22 12.64
N ASN A 30 2.74 1.97 12.22
CA ASN A 30 1.57 2.23 13.07
C ASN A 30 0.91 0.92 13.48
N ALA A 31 0.71 -0.02 12.54
CA ALA A 31 0.12 -1.32 12.84
C ALA A 31 1.06 -2.18 13.70
N TYR A 32 2.35 -2.19 13.36
CA TYR A 32 3.35 -2.97 14.11
C TYR A 32 3.48 -2.54 15.57
N ALA A 33 3.26 -1.27 15.87
CA ALA A 33 3.27 -0.76 17.24
C ALA A 33 2.17 -1.36 18.13
N TYR A 34 1.07 -1.85 17.55
CA TYR A 34 0.00 -2.54 18.29
C TYR A 34 0.12 -4.07 18.22
N MET A 35 1.12 -4.59 17.52
CA MET A 35 1.30 -6.03 17.40
C MET A 35 1.78 -6.62 18.72
N ALA A 36 1.10 -7.67 19.19
CA ALA A 36 1.51 -8.43 20.36
C ALA A 36 2.71 -9.32 20.02
N VAL A 37 3.92 -8.76 20.07
CA VAL A 37 5.19 -9.49 19.90
C VAL A 37 6.06 -9.38 21.13
N ASP A 38 6.90 -10.39 21.35
CA ASP A 38 7.89 -10.46 22.42
C ASP A 38 9.13 -9.59 22.17
N HIS A 39 9.38 -9.21 20.91
CA HIS A 39 10.52 -8.38 20.53
C HIS A 39 10.22 -7.56 19.26
N PRO A 40 10.61 -6.27 19.18
CA PRO A 40 10.36 -5.43 18.00
C PRO A 40 10.98 -5.97 16.71
N GLY A 41 12.10 -6.69 16.83
CA GLY A 41 12.71 -7.41 15.71
C GLY A 41 11.78 -8.44 15.06
N ARG A 42 10.89 -9.09 15.82
CA ARG A 42 9.90 -10.04 15.27
C ARG A 42 8.83 -9.32 14.46
N ALA A 43 8.32 -8.18 14.93
CA ALA A 43 7.41 -7.35 14.13
C ALA A 43 8.07 -6.89 12.83
N GLY A 44 9.37 -6.55 12.87
CA GLY A 44 10.16 -6.25 11.67
C GLY A 44 10.25 -7.42 10.67
N LEU A 45 10.39 -8.66 11.14
CA LEU A 45 10.36 -9.85 10.27
C LEU A 45 9.01 -10.01 9.57
N TYR A 46 7.90 -9.84 10.30
CA TYR A 46 6.56 -9.88 9.70
C TYR A 46 6.39 -8.80 8.63
N GLY A 47 6.88 -7.58 8.89
CA GLY A 47 6.83 -6.52 7.89
C GLY A 47 7.67 -6.79 6.64
N MET A 48 8.84 -7.42 6.77
CA MET A 48 9.59 -7.87 5.59
C MET A 48 8.85 -8.96 4.81
N PHE A 49 8.19 -9.88 5.51
CA PHE A 49 7.41 -10.94 4.88
C PHE A 49 6.19 -10.39 4.12
N GLU A 50 5.52 -9.38 4.65
CA GLU A 50 4.41 -8.70 3.99
C GLU A 50 4.84 -8.12 2.63
N VAL A 51 5.94 -7.35 2.61
CA VAL A 51 6.50 -6.77 1.38
C VAL A 51 6.91 -7.84 0.37
N PHE A 52 7.53 -8.92 0.86
CA PHE A 52 7.90 -10.06 0.02
C PHE A 52 6.66 -10.72 -0.61
N MET A 53 5.63 -11.00 0.19
CA MET A 53 4.41 -11.63 -0.29
C MET A 53 3.70 -10.73 -1.30
N ASP A 54 3.50 -9.45 -0.99
CA ASP A 54 2.82 -8.50 -1.87
C ASP A 54 3.55 -8.35 -3.21
N THR A 55 4.81 -7.91 -3.18
CA THR A 55 5.51 -7.51 -4.41
C THR A 55 6.15 -8.68 -5.15
N ILE A 56 6.89 -9.53 -4.44
CA ILE A 56 7.69 -10.59 -5.08
C ILE A 56 6.82 -11.78 -5.47
N VAL A 57 5.80 -12.10 -4.68
CA VAL A 57 4.89 -13.22 -5.00
C VAL A 57 3.70 -12.70 -5.79
N ILE A 58 2.82 -11.88 -5.20
CA ILE A 58 1.51 -11.56 -5.77
C ILE A 58 1.61 -10.63 -7.00
N CYS A 59 2.31 -9.49 -6.92
CA CYS A 59 2.43 -8.58 -8.06
C CYS A 59 3.21 -9.22 -9.22
N SER A 60 4.28 -9.95 -8.92
CA SER A 60 5.07 -10.64 -9.94
C SER A 60 4.27 -11.73 -10.64
N MET A 61 3.51 -12.55 -9.90
CA MET A 61 2.60 -13.52 -10.50
C MET A 61 1.57 -12.85 -11.41
N THR A 62 0.97 -11.75 -10.97
CA THR A 62 -0.02 -10.99 -11.75
C THR A 62 0.59 -10.49 -13.07
N GLY A 63 1.76 -9.84 -13.01
CA GLY A 63 2.45 -9.37 -14.21
C GLY A 63 2.90 -10.51 -15.14
N LEU A 64 3.34 -11.64 -14.58
CA LEU A 64 3.70 -12.83 -15.37
C LEU A 64 2.49 -13.42 -16.09
N VAL A 65 1.31 -13.45 -15.46
CA VAL A 65 0.07 -13.89 -16.12
C VAL A 65 -0.29 -12.95 -17.27
N ASP A 66 -0.21 -11.64 -17.09
CA ASP A 66 -0.48 -10.66 -18.15
C ASP A 66 0.47 -10.82 -19.34
N ILE A 67 1.76 -11.09 -19.08
CA ILE A 67 2.77 -11.32 -20.12
C ILE A 67 2.53 -12.67 -20.82
N ALA A 68 2.33 -13.75 -20.07
CA ALA A 68 2.17 -15.10 -20.61
C ALA A 68 0.92 -15.23 -21.50
N THR A 69 -0.15 -14.53 -21.13
CA THR A 69 -1.42 -14.50 -21.88
C THR A 69 -1.44 -13.50 -23.02
N ARG A 70 -0.38 -12.67 -23.14
CA ARG A 70 -0.26 -11.56 -24.08
C ARG A 70 -1.39 -10.53 -23.98
N ALA A 71 -2.16 -10.53 -22.88
CA ALA A 71 -3.29 -9.63 -22.68
C ALA A 71 -2.84 -8.17 -22.76
N TYR A 72 -1.70 -7.84 -22.16
CA TYR A 72 -1.12 -6.49 -22.18
C TYR A 72 -0.84 -5.95 -23.60
N ILE A 73 -0.55 -6.83 -24.57
CA ILE A 73 -0.24 -6.43 -25.95
C ILE A 73 -1.50 -6.42 -26.81
N GLU A 74 -2.40 -7.37 -26.60
CA GLU A 74 -3.56 -7.59 -27.48
C GLU A 74 -4.82 -6.85 -27.03
N ARG A 75 -4.88 -6.38 -25.78
CA ARG A 75 -6.00 -5.64 -25.19
C ARG A 75 -5.53 -4.31 -24.62
N THR A 76 -4.96 -3.49 -25.50
CA THR A 76 -4.48 -2.14 -25.17
C THR A 76 -5.61 -1.18 -24.78
N ASP A 77 -6.86 -1.57 -25.02
CA ASP A 77 -8.07 -0.89 -24.55
C ASP A 77 -8.36 -1.12 -23.05
N LEU A 78 -7.74 -2.13 -22.43
CA LEU A 78 -7.92 -2.48 -21.03
C LEU A 78 -6.73 -2.05 -20.18
N THR A 79 -7.01 -1.63 -18.95
CA THR A 79 -5.99 -1.28 -17.96
C THR A 79 -6.37 -1.78 -16.57
N GLY A 80 -5.39 -1.84 -15.66
CA GLY A 80 -5.59 -2.19 -14.26
C GLY A 80 -6.32 -3.52 -14.06
N ALA A 81 -7.34 -3.53 -13.19
CA ALA A 81 -8.09 -4.73 -12.85
C ALA A 81 -8.78 -5.40 -14.06
N ALA A 82 -9.25 -4.62 -15.03
CA ALA A 82 -9.91 -5.15 -16.22
C ALA A 82 -8.94 -5.96 -17.10
N LEU A 83 -7.69 -5.49 -17.20
CA LEU A 83 -6.64 -6.18 -17.94
C LEU A 83 -6.28 -7.53 -17.29
N VAL A 84 -6.06 -7.54 -15.98
CA VAL A 84 -5.78 -8.77 -15.22
C VAL A 84 -6.94 -9.75 -15.33
N THR A 85 -8.18 -9.26 -15.25
CA THR A 85 -9.37 -10.10 -15.39
C THR A 85 -9.43 -10.77 -16.76
N GLU A 86 -9.11 -10.04 -17.82
CA GLU A 86 -9.03 -10.58 -19.18
C GLU A 86 -7.89 -11.60 -19.33
N ALA A 87 -6.72 -11.34 -18.76
CA ALA A 87 -5.59 -12.28 -18.76
C ALA A 87 -5.99 -13.62 -18.13
N PHE A 88 -6.60 -13.59 -16.95
CA PHE A 88 -7.07 -14.81 -16.29
C PHE A 88 -8.22 -15.49 -17.04
N ARG A 89 -9.12 -14.72 -17.66
CA ARG A 89 -10.20 -15.25 -18.50
C ARG A 89 -9.65 -16.06 -19.68
N ARG A 90 -8.54 -15.63 -20.29
CA ARG A 90 -7.89 -16.36 -21.40
C ARG A 90 -7.37 -17.73 -20.99
N VAL A 91 -6.92 -17.89 -19.75
CA VAL A 91 -6.34 -19.15 -19.24
C VAL A 91 -7.40 -20.09 -18.69
N TYR A 92 -8.32 -19.55 -17.89
CA TYR A 92 -9.26 -20.34 -17.10
C TYR A 92 -10.70 -20.32 -17.64
N GLY A 93 -11.00 -19.46 -18.61
CA GLY A 93 -12.31 -19.32 -19.23
C GLY A 93 -13.22 -18.30 -18.54
N ASP A 94 -14.48 -18.23 -18.99
CA ASP A 94 -15.44 -17.18 -18.64
C ASP A 94 -15.87 -17.15 -17.17
N TRP A 95 -15.60 -18.20 -16.39
CA TRP A 95 -15.92 -18.24 -14.97
C TRP A 95 -14.85 -17.56 -14.10
N ALA A 96 -13.62 -17.43 -14.59
CA ALA A 96 -12.48 -16.89 -13.83
C ALA A 96 -12.67 -15.45 -13.31
N PRO A 97 -13.33 -14.54 -14.04
CA PRO A 97 -13.63 -13.19 -13.54
C PRO A 97 -14.43 -13.14 -12.23
N ILE A 98 -15.26 -14.15 -11.94
CA ILE A 98 -16.12 -14.14 -10.75
C ILE A 98 -15.29 -14.19 -9.44
N PRO A 99 -14.45 -15.22 -9.19
CA PRO A 99 -13.62 -15.26 -7.99
C PRO A 99 -12.59 -14.13 -7.95
N LEU A 100 -12.09 -13.64 -9.10
CA LEU A 100 -11.19 -12.48 -9.16
C LEU A 100 -11.89 -11.20 -8.69
N GLY A 101 -13.14 -10.97 -9.10
CA GLY A 101 -13.92 -9.83 -8.64
C GLY A 101 -14.16 -9.87 -7.13
N VAL A 102 -14.44 -11.06 -6.56
CA VAL A 102 -14.59 -11.24 -5.11
C VAL A 102 -13.27 -10.96 -4.39
N ALA A 103 -12.16 -11.51 -4.88
CA ALA A 103 -10.83 -11.26 -4.30
C ALA A 103 -10.46 -9.79 -4.33
N LEU A 104 -10.70 -9.10 -5.46
CA LEU A 104 -10.43 -7.67 -5.61
C LEU A 104 -11.31 -6.81 -4.68
N ALA A 105 -12.59 -7.17 -4.50
CA ALA A 105 -13.48 -6.47 -3.58
C ALA A 105 -13.03 -6.63 -2.13
N LEU A 106 -12.62 -7.83 -1.72
CA LEU A 106 -12.06 -8.07 -0.39
C LEU A 106 -10.75 -7.30 -0.18
N PHE A 107 -9.86 -7.31 -1.18
CA PHE A 107 -8.60 -6.57 -1.14
C PHE A 107 -8.83 -5.06 -0.97
N ALA A 108 -9.70 -4.47 -1.79
CA ALA A 108 -10.06 -3.06 -1.68
C ALA A 108 -10.69 -2.73 -0.32
N TYR A 109 -11.56 -3.60 0.19
CA TYR A 109 -12.19 -3.43 1.50
C TYR A 109 -11.17 -3.44 2.64
N THR A 110 -10.22 -4.37 2.63
CA THR A 110 -9.16 -4.41 3.66
C THR A 110 -8.32 -3.15 3.63
N THR A 111 -7.98 -2.64 2.43
CA THR A 111 -7.21 -1.39 2.28
C THR A 111 -7.99 -0.19 2.83
N LEU A 112 -9.29 -0.09 2.57
CA LEU A 112 -10.14 0.99 3.09
C LEU A 112 -10.19 1.02 4.61
N ILE A 113 -10.23 -0.15 5.26
CA ILE A 113 -10.21 -0.22 6.74
C ILE A 113 -8.84 0.19 7.26
N THR A 114 -7.77 -0.39 6.72
CA THR A 114 -6.40 -0.14 7.19
C THR A 114 -6.01 1.32 7.05
N TRP A 115 -6.32 1.96 5.93
CA TRP A 115 -6.03 3.38 5.71
C TRP A 115 -6.97 4.30 6.52
N GLY A 116 -8.24 3.92 6.69
CA GLY A 116 -9.16 4.63 7.58
C GLY A 116 -8.67 4.65 9.03
N TRP A 117 -8.14 3.52 9.51
CA TRP A 117 -7.56 3.41 10.85
C TRP A 117 -6.21 4.15 10.97
N ASN A 118 -5.30 3.99 10.01
CA ASN A 118 -4.02 4.70 10.00
C ASN A 118 -4.21 6.22 10.03
N GLY A 119 -5.13 6.72 9.20
CA GLY A 119 -5.48 8.13 9.21
C GLY A 119 -6.13 8.57 10.52
N GLU A 120 -6.95 7.73 11.17
CA GLU A 120 -7.54 8.03 12.47
C GLU A 120 -6.46 8.19 13.56
N VAL A 121 -5.47 7.30 13.58
CA VAL A 121 -4.33 7.36 14.51
C VAL A 121 -3.55 8.67 14.33
N ASN A 122 -3.20 9.01 13.08
CA ASN A 122 -2.45 10.23 12.77
C ASN A 122 -3.27 11.50 13.06
N TRP A 123 -4.57 11.48 12.75
CA TRP A 123 -5.50 12.58 13.00
C TRP A 123 -5.64 12.86 14.50
N VAL A 124 -5.87 11.81 15.30
CA VAL A 124 -5.95 11.93 16.76
C VAL A 124 -4.61 12.38 17.35
N TYR A 125 -3.48 11.88 16.85
CA TYR A 125 -2.17 12.32 17.28
C TYR A 125 -1.99 13.84 17.09
N PHE A 126 -2.24 14.35 15.89
CA PHE A 126 -2.07 15.77 15.61
C PHE A 126 -3.04 16.65 16.40
N TRP A 127 -4.34 16.38 16.34
CA TRP A 127 -5.34 17.28 16.93
C TRP A 127 -5.46 17.12 18.45
N SER A 128 -5.37 15.90 18.97
CA SER A 128 -5.59 15.65 20.40
C SER A 128 -4.30 15.57 21.21
N LYS A 129 -3.20 15.01 20.68
CA LYS A 129 -1.93 14.97 21.42
C LYS A 129 -1.12 16.26 21.23
N THR A 130 -1.01 16.77 20.00
CA THR A 130 -0.23 17.99 19.72
C THR A 130 -1.03 19.25 20.04
N LEU A 131 -2.26 19.38 19.55
CA LEU A 131 -3.10 20.59 19.74
C LEU A 131 -4.02 20.53 20.97
N ARG A 132 -3.99 19.44 21.73
CA ARG A 132 -4.74 19.25 23.00
C ARG A 132 -6.27 19.38 22.88
N LEU A 133 -6.84 19.11 21.71
CA LEU A 133 -8.29 19.04 21.53
C LEU A 133 -8.90 17.75 22.10
N PRO A 134 -10.17 17.76 22.54
CA PRO A 134 -10.84 16.57 23.05
C PRO A 134 -10.90 15.47 21.99
N GLU A 135 -10.49 14.26 22.37
CA GLU A 135 -10.29 13.13 21.45
C GLU A 135 -11.57 12.60 20.81
N LYS A 136 -12.64 12.45 21.60
CA LYS A 136 -13.92 11.90 21.12
C LYS A 136 -14.48 12.65 19.90
N PRO A 137 -14.66 13.99 19.91
CA PRO A 137 -15.19 14.70 18.75
C PRO A 137 -14.22 14.66 17.56
N VAL A 138 -12.92 14.83 17.80
CA VAL A 138 -11.87 14.76 16.76
C VAL A 138 -11.91 13.42 16.01
N ARG A 139 -12.05 12.31 16.73
CA ARG A 139 -12.14 10.97 16.15
C ARG A 139 -13.39 10.79 15.28
N TRP A 140 -14.55 11.27 15.76
CA TRP A 140 -15.80 11.18 14.98
C TRP A 140 -15.74 12.02 13.71
N VAL A 141 -15.14 13.21 13.76
CA VAL A 141 -14.92 14.05 12.57
C VAL A 141 -14.12 13.27 11.52
N TRP A 142 -13.03 12.61 11.91
CA TRP A 142 -12.26 11.78 10.97
C TRP A 142 -13.09 10.68 10.32
N ARG A 143 -13.84 9.89 11.12
CA ARG A 143 -14.65 8.78 10.61
C ARG A 143 -15.68 9.22 9.58
N VAL A 144 -16.34 10.35 9.82
CA VAL A 144 -17.31 10.91 8.88
C VAL A 144 -16.60 11.39 7.61
N MET A 145 -15.49 12.14 7.75
CA MET A 145 -14.73 12.61 6.60
C MET A 145 -14.15 11.48 5.75
N TRP A 146 -13.74 10.36 6.36
CA TRP A 146 -13.21 9.19 5.66
C TRP A 146 -14.25 8.50 4.78
N VAL A 147 -15.51 8.43 5.23
CA VAL A 147 -16.57 7.70 4.52
C VAL A 147 -17.15 8.49 3.34
N ILE A 148 -17.25 9.82 3.45
CA ILE A 148 -17.84 10.70 2.43
C ILE A 148 -17.26 10.47 1.02
N PRO A 149 -15.93 10.42 0.81
CA PRO A 149 -15.37 10.28 -0.54
C PRO A 149 -15.47 8.87 -1.13
N ILE A 150 -15.80 7.83 -0.36
CA ILE A 150 -15.76 6.43 -0.83
C ILE A 150 -16.74 6.19 -1.99
N VAL A 151 -18.00 6.59 -1.84
CA VAL A 151 -19.02 6.37 -2.88
C VAL A 151 -18.76 7.23 -4.13
N PRO A 152 -18.49 8.55 -4.02
CA PRO A 152 -18.09 9.35 -5.18
C PRO A 152 -16.87 8.80 -5.90
N ALA A 153 -15.84 8.34 -5.17
CA ALA A 153 -14.64 7.77 -5.77
C ALA A 153 -14.94 6.46 -6.53
N ALA A 154 -15.87 5.63 -6.05
CA ALA A 154 -16.24 4.38 -6.69
C ALA A 154 -16.95 4.57 -8.04
N ILE A 155 -17.65 5.68 -8.25
CA ILE A 155 -18.38 5.98 -9.49
C ILE A 155 -17.63 6.94 -10.42
N ALA A 156 -16.59 7.63 -9.93
CA ALA A 156 -15.79 8.58 -10.68
C ALA A 156 -14.62 7.91 -11.43
N GLY A 157 -14.91 6.92 -12.28
CA GLY A 157 -13.90 6.17 -13.02
C GLY A 157 -12.99 7.04 -13.90
N GLU A 158 -13.50 8.15 -14.43
CA GLU A 158 -12.74 9.11 -15.25
C GLU A 158 -11.71 9.92 -14.43
N MET A 159 -11.86 9.98 -13.11
CA MET A 159 -10.97 10.72 -12.20
C MET A 159 -9.84 9.85 -11.64
N LEU A 160 -9.74 8.58 -12.04
CA LEU A 160 -8.75 7.64 -11.50
C LEU A 160 -7.32 8.18 -11.61
N GLU A 161 -6.93 8.73 -12.76
CA GLU A 161 -5.59 9.32 -12.94
C GLU A 161 -5.33 10.49 -11.98
N VAL A 162 -6.34 11.33 -11.73
CA VAL A 162 -6.25 12.43 -10.77
C VAL A 162 -6.06 11.89 -9.35
N PHE A 163 -6.83 10.87 -8.97
CA PHE A 163 -6.69 10.23 -7.65
C PHE A 163 -5.33 9.57 -7.48
N TRP A 164 -4.82 8.91 -8.52
CA TRP A 164 -3.48 8.31 -8.51
C TRP A 164 -2.37 9.35 -8.37
N ASN A 165 -2.45 10.45 -9.12
CA ASN A 165 -1.46 11.52 -9.03
C ASN A 165 -1.50 12.22 -7.65
N PHE A 166 -2.69 12.41 -7.08
CA PHE A 166 -2.84 12.95 -5.73
C PHE A 166 -2.27 12.00 -4.68
N ALA A 167 -2.57 10.69 -4.79
CA ALA A 167 -2.03 9.68 -3.89
C ALA A 167 -0.50 9.60 -3.95
N ASP A 168 0.09 9.63 -5.15
CA ASP A 168 1.55 9.61 -5.33
C ASP A 168 2.21 10.84 -4.69
N MET A 169 1.60 12.02 -4.85
CA MET A 169 2.07 13.25 -4.20
C MET A 169 2.00 13.14 -2.67
N ALA A 170 0.86 12.69 -2.13
CA ALA A 170 0.67 12.53 -0.69
C ALA A 170 1.64 11.50 -0.10
N ASN A 171 1.83 10.36 -0.78
CA ASN A 171 2.80 9.34 -0.41
C ASN A 171 4.23 9.87 -0.43
N GLY A 172 4.58 10.72 -1.40
CA GLY A 172 5.86 11.42 -1.43
C GLY A 172 6.08 12.28 -0.18
N PHE A 173 5.07 13.06 0.23
CA PHE A 173 5.13 13.87 1.45
C PHE A 173 5.22 13.04 2.73
N MET A 174 4.62 11.85 2.77
CA MET A 174 4.75 10.91 3.89
C MET A 174 6.13 10.26 3.95
N ALA A 175 6.67 9.86 2.79
CA ALA A 175 7.95 9.17 2.69
C ALA A 175 9.12 10.04 3.14
N ILE A 176 9.16 11.32 2.74
CA ILE A 176 10.28 12.23 3.04
C ILE A 176 10.65 12.28 4.55
N PRO A 177 9.73 12.67 5.47
CA PRO A 177 10.06 12.72 6.90
C PRO A 177 10.36 11.34 7.47
N ASN A 178 9.67 10.29 7.00
CA ASN A 178 9.91 8.93 7.48
C ASN A 178 11.31 8.41 7.10
N LEU A 179 11.75 8.63 5.86
CA LEU A 179 13.08 8.23 5.41
C LEU A 179 14.19 8.97 6.16
N ILE A 180 13.99 10.26 6.46
CA ILE A 180 14.91 11.02 7.33
C ILE A 180 14.97 10.39 8.72
N ALA A 181 13.82 10.06 9.32
CA ALA A 181 13.77 9.45 10.64
C ALA A 181 14.47 8.07 10.65
N VAL A 182 14.21 7.22 9.65
CA VAL A 182 14.87 5.91 9.52
C VAL A 182 16.38 6.06 9.38
N ALA A 183 16.86 6.99 8.53
CA ALA A 183 18.29 7.24 8.39
C ALA A 183 18.93 7.71 9.69
N TYR A 184 18.25 8.60 10.44
CA TYR A 184 18.73 9.12 11.72
C TYR A 184 18.75 8.04 12.81
N PHE A 185 17.70 7.23 12.91
CA PHE A 185 17.57 6.17 13.92
C PHE A 185 18.14 4.81 13.48
N ALA A 186 18.78 4.72 12.31
CA ALA A 186 19.40 3.50 11.79
C ALA A 186 20.33 2.80 12.83
N PRO A 187 21.17 3.51 13.62
CA PRO A 187 21.99 2.85 14.63
C PRO A 187 21.18 2.10 15.70
N VAL A 188 20.03 2.67 16.10
CA VAL A 188 19.12 2.05 17.09
C VAL A 188 18.49 0.80 16.48
N GLY A 189 17.97 0.90 15.25
CA GLY A 189 17.39 -0.24 14.53
C GLY A 189 18.38 -1.39 14.35
N VAL A 190 19.62 -1.10 13.96
CA VAL A 190 20.68 -2.10 13.84
C VAL A 190 21.01 -2.75 15.19
N GLY A 191 21.01 -1.96 16.28
CA GLY A 191 21.19 -2.47 17.64
C GLY A 191 20.11 -3.48 18.03
N LEU A 192 18.84 -3.12 17.85
CA LEU A 192 17.70 -3.98 18.15
C LEU A 192 17.69 -5.27 17.31
N ILE A 193 18.08 -5.19 16.04
CA ILE A 193 18.20 -6.39 15.19
C ILE A 193 19.30 -7.31 15.76
N LYS A 194 20.48 -6.78 16.07
CA LYS A 194 21.58 -7.59 16.63
C LYS A 194 21.19 -8.24 17.96
N GLU A 195 20.47 -7.53 18.82
CA GLU A 195 19.91 -8.08 20.06
C GLU A 195 18.94 -9.23 19.77
N PHE A 196 18.01 -9.03 18.84
CA PHE A 196 17.05 -10.05 18.43
C PHE A 196 17.73 -11.32 17.92
N LEU A 197 18.71 -11.18 17.01
CA LEU A 197 19.45 -12.31 16.45
C LEU A 197 20.24 -13.06 17.55
N ARG A 198 20.81 -12.35 18.52
CA ARG A 198 21.55 -12.96 19.65
C ARG A 198 20.63 -13.67 20.65
N SER A 199 19.38 -13.24 20.78
CA SER A 199 18.42 -13.84 21.69
C SER A 199 18.01 -15.26 21.29
N GLY A 200 18.34 -15.71 20.07
CA GLY A 200 17.98 -17.03 19.56
C GLY A 200 16.48 -17.23 19.34
N LYS A 201 15.70 -16.14 19.35
CA LYS A 201 14.24 -16.13 19.24
C LYS A 201 13.70 -16.00 17.80
N ILE A 202 14.57 -16.12 16.79
CA ILE A 202 14.14 -16.15 15.38
C ILE A 202 13.28 -17.37 15.14
#